data_AF-A0A1F8ZYC1-F1
#
_entry.id   AF-A0A1F8ZYC1-F1
#
_cell.length_a   1.000
_cell.length_b   1.000
_cell.length_c   1.000
_cell.angle_alpha   90.00
_cell.angle_beta   90.00
_cell.angle_gamma   90.00
#
_symmetry.space_group_name_H-M   'P 1'
#
loop_
_entity.id
_entity.type
_entity.pdbx_description
1 polymer ?
#
loop_
_entity_poly.entity_id
_entity_poly.type
_entity_poly.pdbx_seq_one_letter_code
_entity_poly.pdbx_strand_id
1 'polypeptide(L)'
;MMMRTIGEFNAPGYMAPPHFMPEVDADKCSYCGKCARACPMGAWTVDTKAKTRAFEAIRCVGCGLCYVACDKDKAIALKPVPGYVSPTVKKVERASHPLASISGVED
;
A
#
# COMPACT_ATOMS: atom_id res chain seq x y z
N MET A 1 -21.74 -20.18 -13.83
CA MET A 1 -20.53 -20.39 -12.98
C MET A 1 -19.34 -19.61 -13.58
N MET A 2 -19.48 -18.28 -13.75
CA MET A 2 -18.54 -17.42 -14.53
C MET A 2 -17.73 -16.46 -13.64
N MET A 3 -17.80 -16.59 -12.31
CA MET A 3 -17.15 -15.68 -11.35
C MET A 3 -15.95 -16.31 -10.64
N ARG A 4 -15.38 -17.41 -11.16
CA ARG A 4 -14.17 -18.02 -10.59
C ARG A 4 -12.90 -17.21 -10.84
N THR A 5 -12.95 -16.25 -11.77
CA THR A 5 -11.82 -15.38 -12.09
C THR A 5 -11.57 -14.30 -11.04
N ILE A 6 -12.52 -13.98 -10.15
CA ILE A 6 -12.31 -12.98 -9.08
C ILE A 6 -11.48 -13.58 -7.91
N GLY A 7 -11.43 -14.91 -7.78
CA GLY A 7 -10.72 -15.59 -6.69
C GLY A 7 -9.20 -15.66 -6.85
N GLU A 8 -8.69 -15.73 -8.09
CA GLU A 8 -7.24 -15.87 -8.35
C GLU A 8 -6.48 -14.53 -8.29
N PHE A 9 -7.16 -13.39 -8.43
CA PHE A 9 -6.54 -12.06 -8.43
C PHE A 9 -6.50 -11.36 -7.06
N ASN A 10 -6.68 -12.08 -5.95
CA ASN A 10 -6.59 -11.54 -4.59
C ASN A 10 -5.12 -11.31 -4.11
N ALA A 11 -4.26 -10.83 -5.00
CA ALA A 11 -2.82 -10.63 -4.80
C ALA A 11 -2.37 -9.29 -5.43
N PRO A 12 -2.82 -8.13 -4.90
CA PRO A 12 -2.59 -6.83 -5.53
C PRO A 12 -1.11 -6.45 -5.64
N GLY A 13 -0.26 -6.92 -4.73
CA GLY A 13 1.19 -6.67 -4.76
C GLY A 13 1.92 -7.37 -5.92
N TYR A 14 1.31 -8.40 -6.54
CA TYR A 14 1.86 -9.00 -7.76
C TYR A 14 1.60 -8.15 -9.00
N MET A 15 0.41 -7.54 -9.09
CA MET A 15 0.04 -6.66 -10.20
C MET A 15 0.73 -5.29 -10.10
N ALA A 16 0.87 -4.77 -8.89
CA ALA A 16 1.57 -3.54 -8.59
C ALA A 16 2.71 -3.81 -7.60
N PRO A 17 3.89 -4.26 -8.09
CA PRO A 17 5.03 -4.55 -7.25
C PRO A 17 5.42 -3.34 -6.41
N PRO A 18 5.59 -3.50 -5.09
CA PRO A 18 5.96 -2.39 -4.21
C PRO A 18 7.40 -1.95 -4.49
N HIS A 19 7.62 -0.65 -4.66
CA HIS A 19 8.97 -0.08 -4.64
C HIS A 19 9.53 -0.02 -3.20
N PHE A 20 8.64 0.07 -2.21
CA PHE A 20 8.99 0.14 -0.79
C PHE A 20 8.20 -0.88 0.03
N MET A 21 8.86 -1.51 0.99
CA MET A 21 8.27 -2.44 1.95
C MET A 21 8.30 -1.83 3.36
N PRO A 22 7.22 -1.95 4.16
CA PRO A 22 7.25 -1.50 5.54
C PRO A 22 8.06 -2.46 6.41
N GLU A 23 8.88 -1.89 7.30
CA GLU A 23 9.60 -2.58 8.36
C GLU A 23 9.09 -2.05 9.70
N VAL A 24 8.83 -2.95 10.66
CA VAL A 24 8.27 -2.58 11.97
C VAL A 24 9.31 -2.76 13.06
N ASP A 25 9.61 -1.67 13.75
CA ASP A 25 10.31 -1.67 15.04
C ASP A 25 9.37 -2.25 16.12
N ALA A 26 9.73 -3.43 16.63
CA ALA A 26 8.90 -4.14 17.60
C ALA A 26 8.83 -3.43 18.95
N ASP A 27 9.87 -2.69 19.33
CA ASP A 27 9.97 -2.02 20.63
C ASP A 27 9.11 -0.76 20.68
N LYS A 28 8.88 -0.13 19.52
CA LYS A 28 7.99 1.04 19.39
C LYS A 28 6.54 0.67 19.10
N CYS A 29 6.27 -0.55 18.60
CA CYS A 29 4.94 -0.93 18.15
C CYS A 29 3.97 -1.12 19.33
N SER A 30 2.96 -0.25 19.43
CA SER A 30 1.91 -0.35 20.46
C SER A 30 0.80 -1.37 20.15
N TYR A 31 0.85 -2.03 18.99
CA TYR A 31 -0.23 -2.89 18.48
C TYR A 31 -1.61 -2.19 18.36
N CYS A 32 -1.65 -0.86 18.17
CA CYS A 32 -2.91 -0.10 18.12
C CYS A 32 -3.82 -0.36 16.89
N GLY A 33 -3.32 -1.14 15.91
CA GLY A 33 -4.08 -1.55 14.72
C GLY A 33 -4.37 -0.45 13.69
N LYS A 34 -3.81 0.75 13.85
CA LYS A 34 -4.02 1.86 12.88
C LYS A 34 -3.50 1.51 11.48
N CYS A 35 -2.36 0.83 11.38
CA CYS A 35 -1.81 0.36 10.11
C CYS A 35 -2.73 -0.63 9.39
N ALA A 36 -3.40 -1.53 10.13
CA ALA A 36 -4.37 -2.47 9.57
C ALA A 36 -5.60 -1.75 9.01
N ARG A 37 -6.17 -0.80 9.77
CA ARG A 37 -7.31 0.01 9.31
C ARG A 37 -6.99 0.91 8.12
N ALA A 38 -5.77 1.42 8.05
CA ALA A 38 -5.34 2.29 6.95
C ALA A 38 -4.94 1.54 5.67
N CYS A 39 -4.82 0.21 5.71
CA CYS A 39 -4.36 -0.57 4.56
C CYS A 39 -5.54 -1.00 3.68
N PRO A 40 -5.75 -0.37 2.51
CA PRO A 40 -6.88 -0.74 1.64
C PRO A 40 -6.73 -2.13 1.03
N MET A 41 -5.49 -2.62 0.93
CA MET A 41 -5.20 -3.95 0.37
C MET A 41 -5.32 -5.06 1.42
N GLY A 42 -5.52 -4.73 2.70
CA GLY A 42 -5.58 -5.72 3.79
C GLY A 42 -4.26 -6.46 4.01
N ALA A 43 -3.11 -5.82 3.76
CA ALA A 43 -1.79 -6.44 3.95
C ALA A 43 -1.39 -6.58 5.43
N TRP A 44 -2.12 -5.95 6.35
CA TRP A 44 -1.84 -5.95 7.78
C TRP A 44 -3.01 -6.56 8.55
N THR A 45 -2.70 -7.45 9.49
CA THR A 45 -3.63 -7.89 10.54
C THR A 45 -3.01 -7.60 11.89
N VAL A 46 -3.79 -7.07 12.83
CA VAL A 46 -3.33 -6.75 14.19
C VAL A 46 -4.38 -7.20 15.20
N ASP A 47 -3.97 -8.02 16.16
CA ASP A 47 -4.75 -8.32 17.35
C ASP A 47 -4.28 -7.41 18.50
N THR A 48 -5.13 -6.48 18.89
CA THR A 48 -4.82 -5.49 19.94
C THR A 48 -4.79 -6.12 21.34
N LYS A 49 -5.54 -7.22 21.57
CA LYS A 49 -5.61 -7.91 22.86
C LYS A 49 -4.43 -8.86 23.03
N ALA A 50 -4.17 -9.67 22.01
CA ALA A 50 -3.05 -10.60 22.01
C ALA A 50 -1.69 -9.90 21.77
N LYS A 51 -1.72 -8.61 21.38
CA LYS A 51 -0.53 -7.84 20.97
C LYS A 51 0.28 -8.59 19.91
N THR A 52 -0.42 -9.05 18.88
CA THR A 52 0.20 -9.72 17.73
C THR A 52 -0.08 -8.92 16.45
N ARG A 53 0.80 -9.09 15.46
CA ARG A 53 0.64 -8.52 14.13
C ARG A 53 1.11 -9.51 13.08
N ALA A 54 0.47 -9.48 11.92
CA ALA A 54 0.88 -10.22 10.74
C ALA A 54 0.91 -9.29 9.53
N PHE A 55 1.80 -9.60 8.58
CA PHE A 55 1.95 -8.84 7.34
C PHE A 55 2.03 -9.77 6.14
N GLU A 56 1.19 -9.53 5.14
CA GLU A 56 1.12 -10.29 3.90
C GLU A 56 1.75 -9.48 2.75
N ALA A 57 3.02 -9.74 2.47
CA ALA A 57 3.78 -8.99 1.46
C ALA A 57 3.15 -9.04 0.06
N ILE A 58 2.51 -10.16 -0.31
CA ILE A 58 1.83 -10.34 -1.61
C ILE A 58 0.64 -9.38 -1.81
N ARG A 59 0.13 -8.79 -0.72
CA ARG A 59 -0.95 -7.80 -0.75
C ARG A 59 -0.44 -6.36 -0.70
N CYS A 60 0.85 -6.15 -0.41
CA CYS A 60 1.41 -4.82 -0.28
C CYS A 60 1.76 -4.25 -1.66
N VAL A 61 1.21 -3.07 -1.96
CA VAL A 61 1.53 -2.30 -3.19
C VAL A 61 2.48 -1.12 -2.93
N GLY A 62 3.00 -1.01 -1.71
CA GLY A 62 4.01 0.00 -1.36
C GLY A 62 3.49 1.43 -1.26
N CYS A 63 2.19 1.64 -0.98
CA CYS A 63 1.56 2.97 -0.94
C CYS A 63 1.95 3.85 0.27
N GLY A 64 2.56 3.28 1.32
CA GLY A 64 3.01 4.05 2.49
C GLY A 64 1.93 4.49 3.49
N LEU A 65 0.65 4.17 3.28
CA LEU A 65 -0.42 4.59 4.21
C LEU A 65 -0.24 4.03 5.64
N CYS A 66 0.32 2.83 5.79
CA CYS A 66 0.63 2.28 7.10
C CYS A 66 1.69 3.10 7.86
N TYR A 67 2.68 3.65 7.16
CA TYR A 67 3.69 4.55 7.72
C TYR A 67 3.05 5.84 8.23
N VAL A 68 2.21 6.48 7.41
CA VAL A 68 1.48 7.69 7.79
C VAL A 68 0.56 7.43 8.98
N ALA A 69 -0.17 6.31 8.98
CA ALA A 69 -1.06 5.95 10.08
C ALA A 69 -0.33 5.63 11.39
N CYS A 70 0.96 5.30 11.32
CA CYS A 70 1.83 5.03 12.46
C CYS A 70 2.52 6.29 13.00
N ASP A 71 1.97 7.48 12.72
CA ASP A 71 2.55 8.76 13.11
C ASP A 71 2.81 8.90 14.62
N LYS A 72 1.91 8.37 15.46
CA LYS A 72 2.05 8.48 16.92
C LYS A 72 3.25 7.70 17.47
N ASP A 73 3.40 6.44 17.03
CA ASP A 73 4.38 5.52 17.60
C ASP A 73 5.70 5.53 16.81
N LYS A 74 5.66 6.01 15.56
CA LYS A 74 6.80 6.02 14.62
C LYS A 74 7.47 4.66 14.50
N ALA A 75 6.70 3.59 14.62
CA ALA A 75 7.18 2.22 14.65
C ALA A 75 7.36 1.60 13.26
N ILE A 76 6.84 2.24 12.21
CA ILE A 76 6.97 1.77 10.81
C ILE A 76 7.99 2.64 10.10
N ALA A 77 8.91 2.01 9.38
CA ALA A 77 9.77 2.65 8.38
C ALA A 77 9.49 2.04 7.00
N LEU A 78 9.73 2.80 5.92
CA LEU A 78 9.65 2.28 4.55
C LEU A 78 11.05 2.02 4.03
N LYS A 79 11.33 0.78 3.61
CA LYS A 79 12.61 0.37 3.02
C LYS A 79 12.44 0.10 1.54
N PRO A 80 13.43 0.44 0.69
CA PRO A 80 13.38 0.07 -0.72
C PRO A 80 13.42 -1.46 -0.88
N VAL A 81 12.65 -1.98 -1.83
CA VAL A 81 12.70 -3.40 -2.20
C VAL A 81 13.94 -3.64 -3.07
N PRO A 82 14.87 -4.54 -2.68
CA PRO A 82 16.02 -4.86 -3.50
C PRO A 82 15.61 -5.39 -4.87
N GLY A 83 16.24 -4.90 -5.94
CA GLY A 83 15.97 -5.35 -7.30
C GLY A 83 14.65 -4.83 -7.91
N TYR A 84 13.96 -3.88 -7.26
CA TYR A 84 12.88 -3.16 -7.93
C TYR A 84 13.43 -2.43 -9.16
N VAL A 85 12.86 -2.73 -10.33
CA VAL A 85 13.12 -2.01 -11.56
C VAL A 85 11.91 -1.14 -11.83
N SER A 86 12.09 0.18 -11.76
CA SER A 86 11.04 1.11 -12.17
C SER A 86 10.67 0.82 -13.62
N PRO A 87 9.37 0.68 -13.97
CA PRO A 87 8.99 0.65 -15.37
C PRO A 87 9.51 1.95 -15.98
N THR A 88 10.47 1.85 -16.89
CA THR A 88 11.11 3.00 -17.52
C THR A 88 10.04 3.79 -18.26
N VAL A 89 9.45 4.77 -17.58
CA VAL A 89 8.59 5.76 -18.21
C VAL A 89 9.53 6.48 -19.16
N LYS A 90 9.43 6.20 -20.47
CA LYS A 90 9.97 7.13 -21.47
C LYS A 90 9.41 8.48 -21.05
N LYS A 91 10.28 9.40 -20.63
CA LYS A 91 9.93 10.74 -20.16
C LYS A 91 8.86 11.26 -21.11
N VAL A 92 7.59 11.20 -20.69
CA VAL A 92 6.54 11.91 -21.38
C VAL A 92 6.93 13.35 -21.05
N GLU A 93 7.66 13.98 -21.97
CA GLU A 93 7.80 15.43 -21.97
C GLU A 93 6.40 15.95 -21.67
N ARG A 94 6.27 16.80 -20.65
CA ARG A 94 5.00 17.45 -20.34
C ARG A 94 4.59 18.22 -21.60
N ALA A 95 3.97 17.55 -22.57
CA ALA A 95 2.93 18.13 -23.37
C ALA A 95 1.93 18.55 -22.31
N SER A 96 1.92 19.86 -22.07
CA SER A 96 0.89 20.59 -21.37
C SER A 96 -0.45 20.01 -21.81
N HIS A 97 -0.96 19.02 -21.10
CA HIS A 97 -2.33 18.63 -21.23
C HIS A 97 -3.10 19.85 -20.76
N PRO A 98 -3.87 20.53 -21.60
CA PRO A 98 -4.79 21.51 -21.10
C PRO A 98 -5.77 20.73 -20.22
N LEU A 99 -5.78 20.99 -18.91
CA LEU A 99 -6.90 20.65 -18.03
C LEU A 99 -8.12 21.51 -18.42
N ALA A 100 -8.51 21.47 -19.69
CA ALA A 100 -9.59 22.27 -20.25
C ALA A 100 -10.46 21.39 -21.15
N SER A 101 -11.01 20.31 -20.60
CA SER A 101 -12.19 19.60 -21.14
C SER A 101 -12.70 18.54 -20.15
N ILE A 102 -13.09 18.97 -18.95
CA ILE A 102 -14.14 18.26 -18.19
C ILE A 102 -15.20 19.29 -17.76
N SER A 103 -15.95 19.80 -18.74
CA SER A 103 -17.27 20.35 -18.47
C SER A 103 -18.21 19.17 -18.18
N GLY A 104 -18.67 19.03 -16.94
CA GLY A 104 -19.77 18.11 -16.62
C GLY A 104 -19.65 17.34 -15.30
N VAL A 105 -19.57 18.05 -14.16
CA VAL A 105 -20.21 17.65 -12.90
C VAL A 105 -20.75 18.94 -12.28
N GLU A 106 -22.01 19.24 -12.58
CA GLU A 106 -22.85 20.15 -11.80
C GLU A 106 -23.65 19.28 -10.82
N ASP A 107 -23.73 19.74 -9.56
CA ASP A 107 -24.50 19.28 -8.38
C ASP A 107 -24.83 17.79 -8.17
#